data_AF-A4X078-F1
#
_entry.id   AF-A4X078-F1
#
_cell.length_a   1.000
_cell.length_b   1.000
_cell.length_c   1.000
_cell.angle_alpha   90.00
_cell.angle_beta   90.00
_cell.angle_gamma   90.00
#
_symmetry.space_group_name_H-M   'P 1'
#
loop_
_entity.id
_entity.type
_entity.pdbx_description
1 polymer ?
#
loop_
_entity_poly.entity_id
_entity_poly.type
_entity_poly.pdbx_seq_one_letter_code
_entity_poly.pdbx_strand_id
1 'polypeptide(L)'
;MSAALPRRDACRRMVDLLWLAHEEGCEAELAALIAQTLGHGELPEAHALRSKLEPRRRELPDDTPVNLTDLARFDELLEARA
;
A
#
# COMPACT_ATOMS: atom_id res chain seq x y z
N MET A 1 -10.16 10.77 29.83
CA MET A 1 -9.65 12.14 29.56
C MET A 1 -8.23 12.01 29.05
N SER A 2 -8.04 11.99 27.72
CA SER A 2 -6.68 11.92 27.16
C SER A 2 -5.96 13.22 27.49
N ALA A 3 -4.80 13.13 28.14
CA ALA A 3 -3.89 14.27 28.25
C ALA A 3 -3.58 14.74 26.82
N ALA A 4 -3.68 16.04 26.58
CA ALA A 4 -3.38 16.61 25.27
C ALA A 4 -1.90 16.35 24.97
N LEU A 5 -1.63 15.68 23.85
CA LEU A 5 -0.25 15.50 23.39
C LEU A 5 0.37 16.87 23.09
N PRO A 6 1.69 17.03 23.31
CA PRO A 6 2.42 18.16 22.75
C PRO A 6 2.16 18.26 21.25
N ARG A 7 1.97 19.48 20.73
CA ARG A 7 1.63 19.74 19.31
C ARG A 7 2.53 18.97 18.34
N ARG A 8 3.84 18.93 18.62
CA ARG A 8 4.82 18.20 17.80
C ARG A 8 4.48 16.70 17.71
N ASP A 9 4.15 16.09 18.83
CA ASP A 9 3.90 14.65 18.90
C ASP A 9 2.54 14.29 18.27
N ALA A 10 1.55 15.18 18.39
CA ALA A 10 0.28 15.05 17.68
C ALA A 10 0.47 15.15 16.15
N CYS A 11 1.22 16.15 15.68
CA CYS A 11 1.52 16.30 14.26
C CYS A 11 2.31 15.11 13.72
N ARG A 12 3.35 14.66 14.43
CA ARG A 12 4.14 13.49 14.03
C ARG A 12 3.26 12.25 13.91
N ARG A 13 2.45 11.97 14.94
CA ARG A 13 1.54 10.81 14.94
C ARG A 13 0.57 10.83 13.76
N MET A 14 0.02 12.00 13.42
CA MET A 14 -0.84 12.14 12.25
C MET A 14 -0.08 11.86 10.94
N VAL A 15 1.14 12.38 10.79
CA VAL A 15 1.98 12.14 9.61
C VAL A 15 2.36 10.67 9.49
N ASP A 16 2.72 10.01 10.59
CA ASP A 16 3.07 8.58 10.60
C ASP A 16 1.87 7.71 10.15
N LEU A 17 0.65 8.07 10.55
CA LEU A 17 -0.57 7.40 10.09
C LEU A 17 -0.82 7.61 8.59
N LEU A 18 -0.60 8.82 8.07
CA LEU A 18 -0.71 9.11 6.63
C LEU A 18 0.35 8.35 5.82
N TRP A 19 1.57 8.28 6.34
CA TRP A 19 2.66 7.52 5.73
C TRP A 19 2.35 6.02 5.67
N LEU A 20 1.84 5.45 6.76
CA LEU A 20 1.44 4.05 6.81
C LEU A 20 0.36 3.72 5.76
N ALA A 21 -0.62 4.61 5.60
CA ALA A 21 -1.67 4.44 4.60
C ALA A 21 -1.09 4.36 3.18
N HIS A 22 -0.12 5.24 2.88
CA HIS A 22 0.55 5.31 1.59
C HIS A 22 1.39 4.08 1.26
N GLU A 23 2.24 3.63 2.20
CA GLU A 23 3.18 2.52 1.97
C GLU A 23 2.47 1.17 1.77
N GLU A 24 1.44 0.90 2.57
CA GLU A 24 0.74 -0.39 2.55
C GLU A 24 -0.47 -0.38 1.58
N GLY A 25 -0.96 0.80 1.16
CA GLY A 25 -2.15 0.96 0.33
C GLY A 25 -3.40 0.36 0.98
N CYS A 26 -3.53 0.59 2.30
CA CYS A 26 -4.50 -0.05 3.20
C CYS A 26 -5.52 0.96 3.77
N GLU A 27 -5.80 2.05 3.07
CA GLU A 27 -6.49 3.23 3.60
C GLU A 27 -7.86 2.89 4.22
N ALA A 28 -8.60 1.96 3.61
CA ALA A 28 -9.90 1.53 4.09
C ALA A 28 -9.81 0.75 5.42
N GLU A 29 -8.88 -0.20 5.51
CA GLU A 29 -8.65 -1.00 6.73
C GLU A 29 -8.08 -0.13 7.85
N LEU A 30 -7.12 0.74 7.53
CA LEU A 30 -6.53 1.68 8.46
C LEU A 30 -7.58 2.65 9.02
N ALA A 31 -8.50 3.15 8.19
CA ALA A 31 -9.58 4.01 8.66
C ALA A 31 -10.50 3.30 9.67
N ALA A 32 -10.82 2.02 9.44
CA ALA A 32 -11.62 1.23 10.37
C ALA A 32 -10.90 1.02 11.72
N LEU A 33 -9.59 0.71 11.68
CA LEU A 33 -8.78 0.56 12.89
C LEU A 33 -8.65 1.88 13.68
N ILE A 34 -8.49 3.02 12.99
CA ILE A 34 -8.46 4.34 13.61
C ILE A 34 -9.80 4.62 14.30
N ALA A 35 -10.93 4.38 13.63
CA ALA A 35 -12.26 4.61 14.19
C ALA A 35 -12.52 3.75 15.43
N GLN A 36 -12.12 2.46 15.39
CA GLN A 36 -12.21 1.57 16.54
C GLN A 36 -11.36 2.08 17.72
N THR A 37 -10.10 2.44 17.46
CA THR A 37 -9.18 2.93 18.51
C THR A 37 -9.72 4.19 19.18
N LEU A 38 -10.23 5.13 18.39
CA LEU A 38 -10.87 6.35 18.91
C LEU A 38 -12.15 6.04 19.70
N GLY A 39 -12.93 5.04 19.27
CA GLY A 39 -14.11 4.56 19.99
C GLY A 39 -13.80 4.00 21.39
N HIS A 40 -12.59 3.46 21.59
CA HIS A 40 -12.09 3.02 22.90
C HIS A 40 -11.49 4.17 23.74
N GLY A 41 -11.46 5.40 23.21
CA GLY A 41 -10.85 6.55 23.89
C GLY A 41 -9.32 6.54 23.87
N GLU A 42 -8.73 5.72 23.00
CA GLU A 42 -7.29 5.60 22.82
C GLU A 42 -6.81 6.45 21.64
N LEU A 43 -5.51 6.74 21.60
CA LEU A 43 -4.91 7.48 20.50
C LEU A 43 -4.27 6.54 19.48
N PRO A 44 -4.68 6.58 18.20
CA PRO A 44 -4.15 5.72 17.15
C PRO A 44 -2.65 5.96 16.96
N GLU A 45 -1.88 4.90 16.84
CA GLU A 45 -0.42 4.94 16.73
C GLU A 45 0.00 4.05 15.55
N ALA A 46 0.80 4.61 14.64
CA ALA A 46 1.08 3.97 13.36
C ALA A 46 1.80 2.62 13.52
N HIS A 47 2.77 2.50 14.43
CA HIS A 47 3.49 1.24 14.64
C HIS A 47 2.56 0.15 15.22
N ALA A 48 1.68 0.49 16.15
CA ALA A 48 0.70 -0.42 16.72
C ALA A 48 -0.40 -0.83 15.73
N LEU A 49 -0.77 0.05 14.79
CA LEU A 49 -1.74 -0.28 13.75
C LEU A 49 -1.11 -1.08 12.61
N ARG A 50 0.17 -0.84 12.29
CA ARG A 50 0.89 -1.57 11.23
C ARG A 50 0.90 -3.08 11.45
N SER A 51 1.02 -3.55 12.69
CA SER A 51 0.99 -4.98 12.99
C SER A 51 -0.39 -5.63 12.82
N LYS A 52 -1.46 -4.83 12.73
CA LYS A 52 -2.83 -5.29 12.55
C LYS A 52 -3.27 -5.30 11.08
N LEU A 53 -2.57 -4.55 10.23
CA LEU A 53 -2.85 -4.48 8.81
C LEU A 53 -2.31 -5.74 8.13
N GLU A 54 -3.11 -6.35 7.25
CA GLU A 54 -2.60 -7.42 6.41
C GLU A 54 -1.61 -6.85 5.38
N PRO A 55 -0.42 -7.46 5.19
CA PRO A 55 0.47 -7.08 4.11
C PRO A 55 -0.30 -7.20 2.80
N ARG A 56 -0.22 -6.17 1.96
CA ARG A 56 -0.86 -6.19 0.64
C ARG A 56 -0.35 -7.39 -0.15
N ARG A 57 -1.18 -8.44 -0.22
CA ARG A 57 -1.00 -9.51 -1.20
C ARG A 57 -1.25 -8.86 -2.56
N ARG A 58 -0.17 -8.56 -3.27
CA ARG A 58 -0.28 -8.29 -4.70
C ARG A 58 -0.74 -9.60 -5.32
N GLU A 59 -2.03 -9.72 -5.53
CA GLU A 59 -2.58 -10.72 -6.42
C GLU A 59 -1.98 -10.40 -7.79
N LEU A 60 -0.99 -11.20 -8.16
CA LEU A 60 -0.48 -11.17 -9.52
C LEU A 60 -1.64 -11.65 -10.41
N PRO A 61 -1.85 -11.03 -11.58
CA PRO A 61 -2.77 -11.59 -12.56
C PRO A 61 -2.38 -13.03 -12.85
N ASP A 62 -3.38 -13.85 -13.21
CA ASP A 62 -3.09 -15.20 -13.69
C ASP A 62 -2.10 -15.15 -14.86
N ASP A 63 -1.17 -16.11 -14.87
CA ASP A 63 -0.17 -16.24 -15.92
C ASP A 63 -0.88 -16.33 -17.28
N THR A 64 -0.72 -15.29 -18.09
CA THR A 64 -1.25 -15.26 -19.45
C THR A 64 -0.21 -15.85 -20.40
N PRO A 65 -0.43 -17.04 -20.99
CA PRO A 65 0.55 -17.66 -21.86
C PRO A 65 0.73 -16.80 -23.11
N VAL A 66 1.93 -16.26 -23.30
CA VAL A 66 2.32 -15.54 -24.51
C VAL A 66 2.89 -16.55 -25.49
N ASN A 67 2.22 -16.75 -26.63
CA ASN A 67 2.77 -17.53 -27.72
C ASN A 67 3.85 -16.69 -28.42
N LEU A 68 5.11 -17.04 -28.23
CA LEU A 68 6.23 -16.38 -28.88
C LEU A 68 6.28 -16.81 -30.35
N THR A 69 6.28 -15.84 -31.25
CA THR A 69 6.49 -16.08 -32.68
C THR A 69 7.93 -16.57 -32.92
N ASP A 70 8.12 -17.40 -33.95
CA ASP A 70 9.44 -17.82 -34.42
C ASP A 70 10.36 -16.60 -34.68
N LEU A 71 11.62 -16.69 -34.23
CA LEU A 71 12.62 -15.66 -34.40
C LEU A 71 12.85 -15.30 -35.88
N ALA A 72 12.66 -16.25 -36.80
CA ALA A 72 12.78 -16.00 -38.24
C ALA A 72 11.83 -14.88 -38.73
N ARG A 73 10.69 -14.67 -38.05
CA ARG A 73 9.75 -13.58 -38.36
C ARG A 73 10.27 -12.20 -37.97
N PHE A 74 11.20 -12.14 -37.03
CA PHE A 74 11.88 -10.90 -36.69
C PHE A 74 12.86 -10.50 -37.81
N ASP A 75 13.54 -11.47 -38.43
CA ASP A 75 14.43 -11.23 -39.56
C ASP A 75 13.69 -10.63 -40.76
N GLU A 76 12.43 -11.06 -41.01
CA GLU A 76 11.56 -10.46 -42.03
C GLU A 76 11.33 -8.95 -41.83
N LEU A 77 11.30 -8.47 -40.58
CA LEU A 77 11.15 -7.04 -40.27
C LEU A 77 12.45 -6.24 -40.50
N LEU A 78 13.60 -6.89 -40.40
CA LEU A 78 14.91 -6.28 -40.67
C LEU A 78 15.14 -6.17 -42.19
N GLU A 79 14.77 -7.20 -42.94
CA GLU A 79 14.88 -7.24 -44.41
C GLU A 79 13.89 -6.29 -45.10
N ALA A 80 12.71 -6.04 -44.50
CA ALA A 80 11.72 -5.09 -45.03
C ALA A 80 12.18 -3.60 -45.01
N ARG A 81 13.35 -3.31 -44.42
CA ARG A 81 13.94 -1.97 -44.38
C ARG A 81 15.07 -1.74 -45.40
N ALA A 82 15.37 -2.70 -46.28
CA ALA A 82 16.28 -2.56 -47.41
C ALA A 82 15.54 -2.21 -48.70
#